data_AF-A0A933LV59-F1
#
_entry.id   AF-A0A933LV59-F1
#
_cell.length_a   1.000
_cell.length_b   1.000
_cell.length_c   1.000
_cell.angle_alpha   90.00
_cell.angle_beta   90.00
_cell.angle_gamma   90.00
#
_symmetry.space_group_name_H-M   'P 1'
#
loop_
_entity.id
_entity.type
_entity.pdbx_description
1 polymer ?
#
loop_
_entity_poly.entity_id
_entity_poly.type
_entity_poly.pdbx_seq_one_letter_code
_entity_poly.pdbx_strand_id
1 'polypeptide(L)' 'MREQGVLRGKQESPLRLVELKFGRIEPSTEQKVRSTSDAALLDMWIERILTASTLAELGVEP' A
#
# COMPACT_ATOMS: atom_id res chain seq x y z
N MET A 1 -10.67 9.79 -17.12
CA MET A 1 -11.37 8.97 -16.11
C MET A 1 -10.75 7.58 -15.88
N ARG A 2 -10.30 6.85 -16.90
CA ARG A 2 -9.75 5.48 -16.71
C ARG A 2 -8.49 5.42 -15.85
N GLU A 3 -7.50 6.28 -16.09
CA GLU A 3 -6.21 6.24 -15.38
C GLU A 3 -6.33 6.54 -13.87
N GLN A 4 -7.18 7.50 -13.50
CA GLN A 4 -7.45 7.82 -12.09
C GLN A 4 -8.15 6.66 -11.36
N GLY A 5 -9.03 5.93 -12.05
CA GLY A 5 -9.67 4.74 -11.49
C GLY A 5 -8.68 3.59 -11.26
N VAL A 6 -7.74 3.39 -12.19
CA VAL A 6 -6.67 2.39 -12.06
C VAL A 6 -5.73 2.73 -10.90
N LEU A 7 -5.30 3.99 -10.80
CA LEU A 7 -4.42 4.43 -9.72
C LEU A 7 -5.09 4.27 -8.35
N ARG A 8 -6.36 4.68 -8.21
CA ARG A 8 -7.11 4.48 -6.96
C ARG A 8 -7.21 3.00 -6.59
N GLY A 9 -7.49 2.11 -7.54
CA GLY A 9 -7.51 0.67 -7.29
C GLY A 9 -6.15 0.12 -6.84
N LYS A 10 -5.05 0.64 -7.41
CA LYS A 10 -3.68 0.32 -7.00
C LYS A 10 -3.33 0.84 -5.60
N GLN A 11 -3.96 1.91 -5.13
CA GLN A 11 -3.77 2.40 -3.75
C GLN A 11 -4.62 1.61 -2.73
N GLU A 12 -5.83 1.22 -3.10
CA GLU A 12 -6.73 0.46 -2.20
C GLU A 12 -6.22 -0.96 -1.94
N SER A 13 -5.51 -1.58 -2.90
CA SER A 13 -5.04 -2.96 -2.79
C SER A 13 -3.97 -3.16 -1.71
N PRO A 14 -2.86 -2.39 -1.67
CA PRO A 14 -1.89 -2.45 -0.58
C PRO A 14 -2.53 -2.22 0.79
N LEU A 15 -3.44 -1.24 0.92
CA LEU A 15 -4.11 -0.96 2.19
C LEU A 15 -4.87 -2.18 2.71
N ARG A 16 -5.71 -2.80 1.89
CA ARG A 16 -6.43 -4.02 2.30
C ARG A 16 -5.48 -5.14 2.70
N LEU A 17 -4.40 -5.34 1.96
CA LEU A 17 -3.44 -6.41 2.26
C LEU A 17 -2.67 -6.13 3.56
N VAL A 18 -2.32 -4.87 3.83
CA VAL A 18 -1.73 -4.44 5.10
C VAL A 18 -2.68 -4.69 6.25
N GLU A 19 -3.95 -4.31 6.11
CA GLU A 19 -4.96 -4.54 7.13
C GLU A 19 -5.17 -6.03 7.41
N LEU A 20 -5.23 -6.86 6.37
CA LEU A 20 -5.40 -8.30 6.48
C LEU A 20 -4.21 -9.00 7.15
N LYS A 21 -2.99 -8.56 6.86
CA LYS A 21 -1.76 -9.22 7.35
C LYS A 21 -1.34 -8.73 8.73
N PHE A 22 -1.41 -7.41 8.96
CA PHE A 22 -0.83 -6.77 10.15
C PHE A 22 -1.89 -6.20 11.09
N GLY A 23 -3.18 -6.24 10.72
CA GLY A 23 -4.26 -5.63 11.49
C GLY A 23 -4.38 -4.14 11.21
N ARG A 24 -4.91 -3.39 12.17
CA ARG A 24 -5.25 -1.97 11.97
C ARG A 24 -4.08 -1.16 11.40
N ILE A 25 -4.33 -0.44 10.31
CA ILE A 25 -3.35 0.43 9.66
C ILE A 25 -3.23 1.75 10.43
N GLU A 26 -2.01 2.22 10.62
CA GLU A 26 -1.75 3.56 11.15
C GLU A 26 -2.15 4.65 10.13
N PRO A 27 -2.79 5.75 10.54
CA PRO A 27 -3.24 6.81 9.62
C PRO A 27 -2.12 7.38 8.74
N SER A 28 -0.88 7.44 9.25
CA SER A 28 0.29 7.90 8.49
C SER A 28 0.64 6.96 7.32
N THR A 29 0.53 5.65 7.54
CA THR A 29 0.74 4.61 6.52
C THR A 29 -0.37 4.70 5.47
N GLU A 30 -1.62 4.86 5.90
CA GLU A 30 -2.74 5.04 4.99
C GLU A 30 -2.55 6.28 4.09
N GLN A 31 -2.18 7.40 4.70
CA GLN A 31 -1.93 8.65 3.97
C GLN A 31 -0.81 8.49 2.94
N LYS A 32 0.31 7.85 3.31
CA LYS A 32 1.44 7.62 2.41
C LYS A 32 1.03 6.82 1.17
N VAL A 33 0.22 5.75 1.35
CA VAL A 33 -0.28 4.96 0.22
C VAL A 33 -1.22 5.77 -0.67
N ARG A 34 -2.18 6.51 -0.07
CA ARG A 34 -3.14 7.33 -0.82
C ARG A 34 -2.49 8.51 -1.57
N SER A 35 -1.38 9.02 -1.07
CA SER A 35 -0.61 10.09 -1.72
C SER A 35 0.35 9.58 -2.79
N THR A 36 0.59 8.27 -2.87
CA THR A 36 1.51 7.68 -3.86
C THR A 36 0.85 7.60 -5.23
N SER A 37 1.39 8.32 -6.21
CA SER A 37 0.98 8.28 -7.62
C SER A 37 1.82 7.33 -8.48
N ASP A 38 2.92 6.80 -7.92
CA ASP A 38 3.78 5.82 -8.58
C ASP A 38 3.14 4.43 -8.53
N ALA A 39 2.57 4.00 -9.66
CA ALA A 39 1.94 2.70 -9.80
C ALA A 39 2.91 1.52 -9.59
N ALA A 40 4.18 1.66 -9.97
CA ALA A 40 5.17 0.61 -9.82
C ALA A 40 5.56 0.43 -8.35
N LEU A 41 5.65 1.54 -7.60
CA LEU A 41 5.86 1.48 -6.16
C LEU A 41 4.69 0.80 -5.43
N LEU A 42 3.46 1.10 -5.82
CA LEU A 42 2.26 0.46 -5.27
C LEU A 42 2.25 -1.05 -5.54
N ASP A 43 2.60 -1.48 -6.75
CA ASP A 43 2.71 -2.90 -7.10
C ASP A 43 3.83 -3.59 -6.31
N MET A 44 4.97 -2.92 -6.13
CA MET A 44 6.08 -3.43 -5.31
C MET A 44 5.66 -3.66 -3.85
N TRP A 45 4.83 -2.79 -3.27
CA TRP A 45 4.31 -3.00 -1.93
C TRP A 45 3.38 -4.21 -1.83
N ILE A 46 2.58 -4.48 -2.86
CA ILE A 46 1.75 -5.70 -2.94
C ILE A 46 2.64 -6.94 -2.96
N GLU A 47 3.74 -6.94 -3.70
CA GLU A 47 4.65 -8.09 -3.74
C GLU A 47 5.37 -8.29 -2.40
N ARG A 48 5.93 -7.21 -1.83
CA ARG A 48 6.67 -7.25 -0.57
C ARG A 48 5.79 -7.68 0.59
N ILE A 49 4.48 -7.44 0.54
CA ILE A 49 3.59 -7.86 1.62
C ILE A 49 3.47 -9.37 1.76
N LEU A 50 3.75 -10.13 0.72
CA LEU A 50 3.71 -11.58 0.79
C LEU A 50 4.83 -12.11 1.70
N THR A 51 5.98 -11.45 1.69
CA THR A 51 7.19 -11.90 2.42
C THR A 51 7.49 -11.10 3.68
N ALA A 52 7.00 -9.87 3.80
CA ALA A 52 7.31 -9.00 4.93
C ALA A 52 6.70 -9.50 6.25
N SER A 53 7.49 -9.51 7.32
CA SER A 53 7.04 -9.84 8.68
C SER A 53 6.63 -8.60 9.47
N THR A 54 6.97 -7.41 8.98
CA THR A 54 6.69 -6.10 9.61
C THR A 54 6.35 -5.03 8.57
N LEU A 55 5.78 -3.89 9.01
CA LEU A 55 5.51 -2.74 8.13
C LEU A 55 6.81 -2.04 7.67
N ALA A 56 7.83 -1.98 8.54
CA ALA A 56 9.16 -1.48 8.20
C ALA A 56 9.75 -2.19 6.97
N GLU A 57 9.60 -3.51 6.90
CA GLU A 57 10.08 -4.32 5.77
C GLU A 57 9.38 -4.03 4.45
N LEU A 58 8.18 -3.42 4.48
CA LEU A 58 7.49 -2.94 3.29
C LEU A 58 8.05 -1.60 2.78
N GLY A 59 8.69 -0.81 3.64
CA GLY A 59 9.10 0.56 3.34
C GLY A 59 7.94 1.57 3.33
N VAL A 60 6.82 1.23 3.97
CA VAL A 60 5.61 2.09 4.07
C VAL A 60 5.56 2.83 5.41
N GLU A 61 6.51 2.58 6.32
CA GLU A 61 6.71 3.45 7.49
C GLU A 61 7.09 4.88 7.06
N PRO A 62 6.77 5.91 7.86
CA PRO A 62 7.13 7.31 7.57
C PRO A 62 8.61 7.47 7.18
#